data_AF-A0A504YWY3-F1
#
_entry.id   AF-A0A504YWY3-F1
#
_cell.length_a   1.000
_cell.length_b   1.000
_cell.length_c   1.000
_cell.angle_alpha   90.00
_cell.angle_beta   90.00
_cell.angle_gamma   90.00
#
_symmetry.space_group_name_H-M   'P 1'
#
loop_
_entity.id
_entity.type
_entity.pdbx_description
1 polymer ?
#
loop_
_entity_poly.entity_id
_entity_poly.type
_entity_poly.pdbx_seq_one_letter_code
_entity_poly.pdbx_strand_id
1 'polypeptide(L)'
;MDVMVRARVRAWLRPPKDTVLGFFYAKRASGGLGLPSVFTTIPLAQRARLERLAQPSLVPARMATSAYTFHQLVRQANIPIRVGSSVAASKDDVITGWSAVLNSTDGRGLRNFLMDRASLLWLGAGDFVPLRLFL
;
A
#
# COMPACT_ATOMS: atom_id res chain seq x y z
N MET A 1 -4.97 -7.69 -8.84
CA MET A 1 -4.18 -6.48 -9.16
C MET A 1 -2.83 -6.45 -8.48
N ASP A 2 -2.75 -6.43 -7.14
CA ASP A 2 -1.47 -6.39 -6.41
C ASP A 2 -0.46 -7.48 -6.85
N VAL A 3 -0.93 -8.72 -7.06
CA VAL A 3 -0.11 -9.83 -7.56
C VAL A 3 0.51 -9.53 -8.92
N MET A 4 -0.26 -8.95 -9.85
CA MET A 4 0.21 -8.63 -11.20
C MET A 4 1.25 -7.52 -11.18
N VAL A 5 1.01 -6.47 -10.38
CA VAL A 5 1.99 -5.38 -10.19
C VAL A 5 3.29 -5.94 -9.64
N ARG A 6 3.23 -6.73 -8.57
CA ARG A 6 4.43 -7.37 -7.99
C ARG A 6 5.10 -8.33 -8.97
N ALA A 7 4.36 -9.09 -9.75
CA ALA A 7 4.93 -9.98 -10.77
C ALA A 7 5.69 -9.18 -11.84
N ARG A 8 5.15 -8.06 -12.31
CA ARG A 8 5.81 -7.20 -13.28
C ARG A 8 7.06 -6.53 -12.72
N VAL A 9 6.98 -6.04 -11.49
CA VAL A 9 8.12 -5.46 -10.77
C VAL A 9 9.19 -6.52 -10.52
N ARG A 10 8.82 -7.73 -10.11
CA ARG A 10 9.77 -8.86 -9.95
C ARG A 10 10.43 -9.25 -11.27
N ALA A 11 9.68 -9.30 -12.37
CA ALA A 11 10.23 -9.59 -13.68
C ALA A 11 11.25 -8.54 -14.14
N TRP A 12 11.06 -7.29 -13.72
CA TRP A 12 11.94 -6.20 -14.09
C TRP A 12 13.16 -6.07 -13.19
N LEU A 13 12.95 -5.96 -11.87
CA LEU A 13 14.03 -5.75 -10.90
C LEU A 13 14.77 -7.05 -10.55
N ARG A 14 14.20 -8.22 -10.88
CA ARG A 14 14.73 -9.55 -10.54
C ARG A 14 15.17 -9.68 -9.07
N PRO A 15 14.35 -9.26 -8.10
CA PRO A 15 14.72 -9.39 -6.70
C PRO A 15 14.70 -10.89 -6.30
N PRO A 16 15.39 -11.29 -5.22
CA PRO A 16 15.36 -12.68 -4.73
C PRO A 16 13.93 -13.20 -4.55
N LYS A 17 13.72 -14.49 -4.77
CA LYS A 17 12.38 -15.11 -4.73
C LYS A 17 11.66 -14.85 -3.39
N ASP A 18 12.42 -14.81 -2.30
CA ASP A 18 11.94 -14.65 -0.93
C ASP A 18 11.82 -13.19 -0.48
N THR A 19 11.78 -12.25 -1.43
CA THR A 19 11.59 -10.82 -1.11
C THR A 19 10.25 -10.59 -0.42
N VAL A 20 10.30 -10.09 0.82
CA VAL A 20 9.12 -9.79 1.64
C VAL A 20 8.24 -8.72 1.02
N LEU A 21 6.93 -8.79 1.29
CA LEU A 21 5.95 -7.81 0.77
C LEU A 21 6.24 -6.38 1.24
N GLY A 22 6.83 -6.22 2.43
CA GLY A 22 7.26 -4.92 2.95
C GLY A 22 8.21 -4.18 2.01
N PHE A 23 9.07 -4.88 1.27
CA PHE A 23 9.96 -4.24 0.29
C PHE A 23 9.20 -3.53 -0.82
N PHE A 24 8.08 -4.09 -1.27
CA PHE A 24 7.29 -3.50 -2.35
C PHE A 24 6.49 -2.28 -1.85
N TYR A 25 5.91 -2.37 -0.66
CA TYR A 25 4.88 -1.43 -0.19
C TYR A 25 5.36 -0.41 0.84
N ALA A 26 6.45 -0.68 1.57
CA ALA A 26 7.01 0.28 2.50
C ALA A 26 7.51 1.52 1.75
N LYS A 27 7.48 2.68 2.42
CA LYS A 27 7.95 3.93 1.83
C LYS A 27 9.42 3.83 1.42
N ARG A 28 9.79 4.60 0.39
CA ARG A 28 11.20 4.78 -0.03
C ARG A 28 12.12 5.23 1.10
N ALA A 29 11.64 6.13 1.97
CA ALA A 29 12.38 6.58 3.15
C ALA A 29 12.68 5.46 4.16
N SER A 30 11.94 4.35 4.12
CA SER A 30 12.10 3.17 4.98
C SER A 30 12.84 2.03 4.29
N GLY A 31 13.33 2.21 3.06
CA GLY A 31 14.03 1.19 2.27
C GLY A 31 13.16 0.34 1.34
N GLY A 32 11.86 0.66 1.21
CA GLY A 32 10.96 0.00 0.25
C GLY A 32 10.82 0.72 -1.09
N LEU A 33 10.08 0.15 -2.03
CA LEU A 33 9.78 0.75 -3.34
C LEU A 33 8.66 1.80 -3.27
N GLY A 34 7.83 1.76 -2.23
CA GLY A 34 6.70 2.69 -2.05
C GLY A 34 5.55 2.47 -3.03
N LEU A 35 5.35 1.24 -3.53
CA LEU A 35 4.22 0.93 -4.37
C LEU A 35 2.91 1.07 -3.58
N PRO A 36 1.83 1.59 -4.18
CA PRO A 36 0.52 1.57 -3.54
C PRO A 36 -0.01 0.14 -3.50
N SER A 37 -0.38 -0.35 -2.31
CA SER A 37 -1.05 -1.63 -2.15
C SER A 37 -2.55 -1.46 -2.34
N VAL A 38 -3.11 -2.04 -3.40
CA VAL A 38 -4.55 -1.98 -3.71
C VAL A 38 -5.38 -2.57 -2.56
N PHE A 39 -4.89 -3.65 -1.95
CA PHE A 39 -5.45 -4.29 -0.77
C PHE A 39 -5.66 -3.33 0.42
N THR A 40 -4.80 -2.32 0.59
CA THR A 40 -4.92 -1.35 1.68
C THR A 40 -5.57 -0.04 1.22
N THR A 41 -5.28 0.41 0.00
CA THR A 41 -5.74 1.69 -0.53
C THR A 41 -7.23 1.70 -0.83
N ILE A 42 -7.77 0.62 -1.43
CA ILE A 42 -9.21 0.58 -1.78
C ILE A 42 -10.10 0.64 -0.54
N PRO A 43 -9.92 -0.21 0.49
CA PRO A 43 -10.79 -0.17 1.67
C PRO A 43 -10.70 1.16 2.42
N LEU A 44 -9.50 1.76 2.53
CA LEU A 44 -9.35 3.09 3.13
C LEU A 44 -10.07 4.18 2.33
N ALA A 45 -9.99 4.14 1.00
CA ALA A 45 -10.70 5.09 0.14
C ALA A 45 -12.23 4.92 0.22
N GLN A 46 -12.71 3.68 0.34
CA GLN A 46 -14.12 3.38 0.56
C GLN A 46 -14.62 3.95 1.89
N ARG A 47 -13.87 3.74 2.99
CA ARG A 47 -14.19 4.34 4.30
C ARG A 47 -14.30 5.85 4.23
N ALA A 48 -13.26 6.51 3.72
CA ALA A 48 -13.24 7.97 3.60
C ALA A 48 -14.42 8.51 2.75
N ARG A 49 -14.83 7.76 1.72
CA ARG A 49 -15.99 8.12 0.89
C ARG A 49 -17.31 7.97 1.65
N LEU A 50 -17.49 6.87 2.39
CA LEU A 50 -18.70 6.63 3.19
C LEU A 50 -18.80 7.62 4.36
N GLU A 51 -17.69 7.94 5.02
CA GLU A 51 -17.63 8.96 6.07
C GLU A 51 -18.07 10.33 5.53
N ARG A 52 -17.55 10.74 4.36
CA ARG A 52 -17.99 11.98 3.71
C ARG A 52 -19.47 11.96 3.35
N LEU A 53 -20.00 10.82 2.90
CA LEU A 53 -21.42 10.69 2.60
C LEU A 53 -22.29 10.72 3.87
N ALA A 54 -21.75 10.24 4.99
CA ALA A 54 -22.40 10.27 6.30
C ALA A 54 -22.41 11.64 6.97
N GLN A 55 -21.57 12.58 6.51
CA GLN A 55 -21.55 13.94 7.04
C GLN A 55 -22.92 14.61 6.79
N PRO A 56 -23.41 15.41 7.76
CA PRO A 56 -24.69 16.09 7.65
C PRO A 56 -24.66 17.05 6.47
N SER A 57 -25.18 16.55 5.36
CA SER A 57 -25.29 17.24 4.09
C SER A 57 -26.75 17.20 3.65
N LEU A 58 -27.02 17.82 2.50
CA LEU A 58 -28.34 18.02 1.90
C LEU A 58 -29.28 16.80 2.05
N VAL A 59 -30.59 17.06 2.07
CA VAL A 59 -31.66 16.05 2.24
C VAL A 59 -31.41 14.72 1.50
N PRO A 60 -30.93 14.70 0.23
CA PRO A 60 -30.65 13.44 -0.48
C PRO A 60 -29.59 12.56 0.20
N ALA A 61 -28.57 13.13 0.83
CA ALA A 61 -27.54 12.38 1.54
C ALA A 61 -28.08 11.78 2.84
N ARG A 62 -29.01 12.46 3.53
CA ARG A 62 -29.69 11.94 4.71
C ARG A 62 -30.61 10.76 4.37
N MET A 63 -31.29 10.81 3.22
CA MET A 63 -32.10 9.69 2.73
C MET A 63 -31.24 8.51 2.28
N ALA A 64 -30.11 8.77 1.64
CA ALA A 64 -29.18 7.71 1.23
C ALA A 64 -28.54 7.01 2.43
N THR A 65 -28.21 7.74 3.49
CA THR A 65 -27.56 7.20 4.70
C THR A 65 -28.50 6.44 5.63
N SER A 66 -29.81 6.69 5.56
CA SER A 66 -30.82 5.91 6.31
C SER A 66 -31.20 4.58 5.64
N ALA A 67 -30.77 4.36 4.38
CA ALA A 67 -31.08 3.13 3.66
C ALA A 67 -30.28 1.93 4.21
N TYR A 68 -30.92 0.76 4.27
CA TYR A 68 -30.28 -0.50 4.70
C TYR A 68 -28.99 -0.83 3.90
N THR A 69 -29.00 -0.54 2.60
CA THR A 69 -27.85 -0.76 1.71
C THR A 69 -26.64 0.06 2.14
N PHE A 70 -26.83 1.29 2.63
CA PHE A 70 -25.74 2.10 3.18
C PHE A 70 -25.14 1.46 4.43
N HIS A 71 -25.97 0.98 5.36
CA HIS A 71 -25.47 0.26 6.54
C HIS A 71 -24.73 -1.04 6.19
N GLN A 72 -25.11 -1.73 5.11
CA GLN A 72 -24.36 -2.88 4.61
C GLN A 72 -22.99 -2.47 4.06
N LEU A 73 -22.90 -1.38 3.30
CA LEU A 73 -21.64 -0.84 2.79
C LEU A 73 -20.72 -0.39 3.92
N VAL A 74 -21.25 0.28 4.94
CA VAL A 74 -20.48 0.68 6.13
C VAL A 74 -19.91 -0.55 6.85
N ARG A 75 -20.70 -1.61 7.04
CA ARG A 75 -20.22 -2.87 7.64
C ARG A 75 -19.09 -3.50 6.83
N GLN A 76 -19.22 -3.56 5.51
CA GLN A 76 -18.17 -4.07 4.62
C GLN A 76 -16.90 -3.21 4.67
N ALA A 77 -17.05 -1.88 4.65
CA ALA A 77 -15.92 -0.97 4.72
C ALA A 77 -15.18 -1.07 6.07
N ASN A 78 -15.89 -1.37 7.17
CA ASN A 78 -15.32 -1.52 8.50
C ASN A 78 -14.63 -2.88 8.76
N ILE A 79 -14.58 -3.79 7.78
CA ILE A 79 -13.79 -5.01 7.89
C ILE A 79 -12.31 -4.63 8.12
N PRO A 80 -11.65 -5.16 9.17
CA PRO A 80 -10.29 -4.76 9.53
C PRO A 80 -9.29 -5.09 8.43
N ILE A 81 -8.48 -4.10 8.05
CA ILE A 81 -7.38 -4.26 7.10
C ILE A 81 -6.18 -4.78 7.90
N ARG A 82 -5.57 -5.89 7.49
CA ARG A 82 -4.40 -6.46 8.17
C ARG A 82 -3.14 -6.27 7.34
N VAL A 83 -2.12 -5.68 7.94
CA VAL A 83 -0.79 -5.49 7.33
C VAL A 83 0.24 -6.17 8.24
N GLY A 84 0.76 -7.32 7.81
CA GLY A 84 1.60 -8.16 8.67
C GLY A 84 0.82 -8.60 9.91
N SER A 85 1.39 -8.35 11.09
CA SER A 85 0.75 -8.62 12.40
C SER A 85 -0.15 -7.50 12.92
N SER A 86 -0.24 -6.36 12.21
CA SER A 86 -0.96 -5.17 12.66
C SER A 86 -2.29 -4.98 11.93
N VAL A 87 -3.27 -4.41 12.62
CA VAL A 87 -4.52 -3.93 12.01
C VAL A 87 -4.35 -2.46 11.65
N ALA A 88 -4.71 -2.10 10.42
CA ALA A 88 -4.64 -0.74 9.91
C ALA A 88 -6.04 -0.13 9.81
N ALA A 89 -6.25 0.96 10.53
CA ALA A 89 -7.44 1.78 10.45
C ALA A 89 -7.20 3.06 9.62
N SER A 90 -5.97 3.57 9.64
CA SER A 90 -5.56 4.80 8.99
C SER A 90 -4.49 4.57 7.90
N LYS A 91 -4.23 5.61 7.12
CA LYS A 91 -3.12 5.63 6.16
C LYS A 91 -1.77 5.50 6.86
N ASP A 92 -1.62 6.10 8.03
CA ASP A 92 -0.37 6.06 8.81
C ASP A 92 -0.13 4.67 9.41
N ASP A 93 -1.19 3.97 9.80
CA ASP A 93 -1.09 2.58 10.26
C ASP A 93 -0.61 1.66 9.12
N VAL A 94 -1.10 1.88 7.89
CA VAL A 94 -0.66 1.13 6.71
C VAL A 94 0.84 1.37 6.45
N ILE A 95 1.28 2.63 6.53
CA ILE A 95 2.68 3.00 6.34
C ILE A 95 3.56 2.32 7.40
N THR A 96 3.14 2.37 8.65
CA THR A 96 3.83 1.78 9.79
C THR A 96 3.86 0.26 9.67
N GLY A 97 2.74 -0.36 9.32
CA GLY A 97 2.60 -1.80 9.14
C GLY A 97 3.51 -2.33 8.04
N TRP A 98 3.55 -1.70 6.86
CA TRP A 98 4.45 -2.15 5.78
C TRP A 98 5.92 -1.95 6.15
N SER A 99 6.25 -0.88 6.86
CA SER A 99 7.60 -0.64 7.37
C SER A 99 8.00 -1.70 8.41
N ALA A 100 7.08 -2.12 9.29
CA ALA A 100 7.30 -3.19 10.24
C ALA A 100 7.53 -4.54 9.54
N VAL A 101 6.75 -4.85 8.50
CA VAL A 101 6.94 -6.06 7.68
C VAL A 101 8.32 -6.07 7.01
N LEU A 102 8.78 -4.94 6.47
CA LEU A 102 10.13 -4.83 5.90
C LEU A 102 11.22 -5.03 6.97
N ASN A 103 10.98 -4.58 8.20
CA ASN A 103 11.93 -4.72 9.31
C ASN A 103 11.81 -6.04 10.07
N SER A 104 10.93 -6.95 9.64
CA SER A 104 10.80 -8.28 10.22
C SER A 104 12.05 -9.14 10.00
N THR A 105 12.15 -10.28 10.70
CA THR A 105 13.27 -11.23 10.56
C THR A 105 13.56 -11.60 9.11
N ASP A 106 12.51 -11.80 8.31
CA ASP A 106 12.62 -12.20 6.90
C ASP A 106 13.02 -11.03 5.99
N GLY A 107 12.86 -9.79 6.45
CA GLY A 107 13.26 -8.57 5.74
C GLY A 107 14.63 -8.03 6.14
N ARG A 108 15.28 -8.60 7.17
CA ARG A 108 16.56 -8.10 7.71
C ARG A 108 17.68 -8.07 6.66
N GLY A 109 17.72 -9.03 5.73
CA GLY A 109 18.69 -9.04 4.63
C GLY A 109 18.51 -7.90 3.62
N LEU A 110 17.32 -7.29 3.56
CA LEU A 110 17.00 -6.18 2.68
C LEU A 110 17.27 -4.81 3.32
N ARG A 111 17.55 -4.74 4.63
CA ARG A 111 17.95 -3.50 5.32
C ARG A 111 19.28 -2.94 4.83
N ASN A 112 20.22 -3.85 4.54
CA ASN A 112 21.57 -3.51 4.09
C ASN A 112 21.71 -3.57 2.58
N PHE A 113 20.58 -3.76 1.86
CA PHE A 113 20.60 -3.51 0.43
C PHE A 113 20.89 -2.01 0.28
N LEU A 114 22.15 -1.69 -0.01
CA LEU A 114 22.65 -0.35 -0.24
C LEU A 114 21.98 0.18 -1.51
N MET A 115 20.70 0.55 -1.38
CA MET A 115 20.10 1.46 -2.32
C MET A 115 20.66 2.81 -1.97
N ASP A 116 21.80 3.12 -2.58
CA ASP A 116 22.18 4.51 -2.79
C ASP A 116 20.90 5.25 -3.21
N ARG A 117 20.58 6.37 -2.56
CA ARG A 117 19.36 7.13 -2.87
C ARG A 117 19.29 7.46 -4.37
N ALA A 118 20.47 7.59 -5.00
CA ALA A 118 20.61 7.77 -6.43
C ALA A 118 20.08 6.60 -7.26
N SER A 119 20.24 5.35 -6.81
CA SER A 119 19.75 4.16 -7.53
C SER A 119 18.23 4.03 -7.56
N LEU A 120 17.51 4.82 -6.76
CA LEU A 120 16.04 4.93 -6.74
C LEU A 120 15.53 6.27 -7.32
N LEU A 121 16.40 7.17 -7.78
CA LEU A 121 15.98 8.46 -8.36
C LEU A 121 15.08 8.27 -9.58
N TRP A 122 15.32 7.22 -10.37
CA TRP A 122 14.52 6.90 -11.54
C TRP A 122 13.04 6.57 -11.22
N LEU A 123 12.73 6.14 -9.99
CA LEU A 123 11.35 5.93 -9.54
C LEU A 123 10.59 7.25 -9.35
N GLY A 124 11.29 8.38 -9.25
CA GLY A 124 10.71 9.72 -9.13
C GLY A 124 10.80 10.54 -10.42
N ALA A 125 11.79 10.27 -11.26
CA ALA A 125 12.02 10.96 -12.52
C ALA A 125 12.20 9.91 -13.63
N GLY A 126 11.23 9.85 -14.55
CA GLY A 126 11.19 8.85 -15.64
C GLY A 126 12.37 8.92 -16.60
N ASP A 127 13.14 10.00 -16.56
CA ASP A 127 14.29 10.25 -17.43
C ASP A 127 15.53 9.44 -17.04
N PHE A 128 15.55 8.86 -15.84
CA PHE A 128 16.72 8.15 -15.31
C PHE A 128 16.54 6.63 -15.27
N VAL A 129 15.57 6.07 -15.99
CA VAL A 129 15.37 4.61 -16.03
C VAL A 129 16.67 3.96 -16.54
N PRO A 130 17.39 3.20 -15.71
CA PRO A 130 18.62 2.58 -16.17
C PRO A 130 18.30 1.62 -17.31
N LEU A 131 19.02 1.78 -18.43
CA LEU A 131 19.07 0.77 -19.49
C LEU A 131 19.39 -0.57 -18.81
N ARG A 132 18.59 -1.61 -19.11
CA ARG A 132 18.68 -2.95 -18.51
C ARG A 132 20.14 -3.32 -18.27
N LEU A 133 20.59 -3.24 -17.01
CA LEU A 133 21.89 -3.75 -16.62
C LEU A 133 21.74 -5.27 -16.57
N PHE A 134 22.06 -5.91 -17.69
CA PHE A 134 22.33 -7.32 -17.73
C PHE A 134 23.68 -7.55 -17.05
N LEU A 135 23.65 -8.18 -15.89
CA LEU A 135 24.75 -8.96 -15.33
C LEU A 135 24.21 -10.38 -15.11
#